data_AF-A0A7C3LQU3-F1
#
_entry.id   AF-A0A7C3LQU3-F1
#
_cell.length_a   1.000
_cell.length_b   1.000
_cell.length_c   1.000
_cell.angle_alpha   90.00
_cell.angle_beta   90.00
_cell.angle_gamma   90.00
#
_symmetry.space_group_name_H-M   'P 1'
#
loop_
_entity.id
_entity.type
_entity.pdbx_description
1 polymer ?
#
loop_
_entity_poly.entity_id
_entity_poly.type
_entity_poly.pdbx_seq_one_letter_code
_entity_poly.pdbx_strand_id
1 'polypeptide(L)'
;MTAPRSGGGEDHRRFSPRWLRVSLRVPSEALEAPELIQRLKHAKKHVGYQDFVIARKGEPEIGEQEFRRLLERLPPHSHHRREWILFSPSWIDPDGRHYQKLWEEGDNIRLLREDGILGQCSRADFSILFRPFDPEESGRNLTR
;
A
#
# COMPACT_ATOMS: atom_id res chain seq x y z
N MET A 1 10.49 47.39 -26.58
CA MET A 1 11.19 46.40 -25.73
C MET A 1 10.22 45.24 -25.52
N THR A 2 10.43 44.15 -26.25
CA THR A 2 9.51 43.01 -26.33
C THR A 2 10.17 41.85 -25.60
N ALA A 3 9.51 41.32 -24.56
CA ALA A 3 9.98 40.16 -23.83
C ALA A 3 10.12 38.94 -24.77
N PRO A 4 11.15 38.09 -24.63
CA PRO A 4 11.22 36.86 -25.40
C PRO A 4 10.12 35.90 -24.93
N ARG A 5 9.32 35.44 -25.87
CA ARG A 5 8.40 34.31 -25.70
C ARG A 5 9.25 33.05 -25.55
N SER A 6 9.35 32.51 -24.35
CA SER A 6 9.81 31.14 -24.13
C SER A 6 8.77 30.19 -24.71
N GLY A 7 9.02 29.79 -25.96
CA GLY A 7 8.27 28.75 -26.65
C GLY A 7 8.73 27.36 -26.21
N GLY A 8 7.81 26.41 -26.36
CA GLY A 8 8.12 25.00 -26.58
C GLY A 8 8.36 24.19 -25.32
N GLY A 9 7.27 23.66 -24.75
CA GLY A 9 7.35 22.58 -23.80
C GLY A 9 7.89 21.31 -24.46
N GLU A 10 9.06 20.88 -24.03
CA GLU A 10 9.49 19.49 -24.13
C GLU A 10 9.24 18.86 -22.76
N ASP A 11 8.03 18.35 -22.57
CA ASP A 11 7.64 17.55 -21.41
C ASP A 11 8.33 16.18 -21.54
N HIS A 12 9.66 16.18 -21.39
CA HIS A 12 10.43 14.98 -21.15
C HIS A 12 9.96 14.42 -19.82
N ARG A 13 8.90 13.60 -19.84
CA ARG A 13 8.48 12.81 -18.69
C ARG A 13 9.50 11.69 -18.43
N ARG A 14 10.72 12.08 -18.06
CA ARG A 14 11.55 11.26 -17.21
C ARG A 14 10.72 11.04 -15.95
N PHE A 15 10.31 9.80 -15.71
CA PHE A 15 9.61 9.46 -14.48
C PHE A 15 10.58 9.63 -13.31
N SER A 16 10.62 10.85 -12.77
CA SER A 16 11.41 11.18 -11.59
C SER A 16 10.77 10.58 -10.34
N PRO A 17 11.57 10.09 -9.39
CA PRO A 17 11.04 9.63 -8.11
C PRO A 17 10.15 10.69 -7.45
N ARG A 18 8.99 10.28 -6.94
CA ARG A 18 8.03 11.19 -6.28
C ARG A 18 7.51 10.60 -4.98
N TRP A 19 7.20 11.43 -4.00
CA TRP A 19 6.59 10.97 -2.77
C TRP A 19 5.10 10.66 -2.99
N LEU A 20 4.69 9.44 -2.69
CA LEU A 20 3.29 9.02 -2.69
C LEU A 20 2.79 8.82 -1.27
N ARG A 21 1.55 9.26 -1.03
CA ARG A 21 0.87 9.00 0.24
C ARG A 21 0.13 7.67 0.14
N VAL A 22 0.60 6.68 0.88
CA VAL A 22 0.02 5.32 0.87
C VAL A 22 -0.78 5.06 2.14
N SER A 23 -1.79 4.21 2.01
CA SER A 23 -2.59 3.72 3.14
C SER A 23 -2.19 2.28 3.44
N LEU A 24 -1.44 2.08 4.52
CA LEU A 24 -0.96 0.77 4.95
C LEU A 24 -1.86 0.20 6.04
N ARG A 25 -2.24 -1.08 5.91
CA ARG A 25 -2.94 -1.80 6.98
C ARG A 25 -1.94 -2.03 8.12
N VAL A 26 -2.26 -1.55 9.31
CA VAL A 26 -1.40 -1.76 10.49
C VAL A 26 -1.45 -3.24 10.86
N PRO A 27 -0.33 -3.95 11.13
CA PRO A 27 -0.38 -5.32 11.63
C PRO A 27 -1.19 -5.42 12.92
N SER A 28 -1.88 -6.55 13.15
CA SER A 28 -2.71 -6.71 14.36
C SER A 28 -1.91 -6.57 15.65
N GLU A 29 -0.64 -7.01 15.66
CA GLU A 29 0.29 -6.89 16.78
C GLU A 29 0.64 -5.44 17.13
N ALA A 30 0.65 -4.55 16.13
CA ALA A 30 0.98 -3.14 16.29
C ALA A 30 -0.24 -2.25 16.59
N LEU A 31 -1.44 -2.83 16.64
CA LEU A 31 -2.64 -2.15 17.10
C LEU A 31 -2.71 -2.18 18.62
N GLU A 32 -3.29 -1.15 19.22
CA GLU A 32 -3.70 -1.17 20.62
C GLU A 32 -4.95 -2.05 20.80
N ALA A 33 -5.20 -2.53 22.03
CA ALA A 33 -6.32 -3.43 22.30
C ALA A 33 -7.68 -2.94 21.73
N PRO A 34 -8.09 -1.67 21.94
CA PRO A 34 -9.37 -1.18 21.40
C PRO A 34 -9.43 -1.23 19.87
N GLU A 35 -8.33 -0.89 19.19
CA GLU A 35 -8.26 -0.85 17.74
C GLU A 35 -8.31 -2.26 17.13
N LEU A 36 -7.66 -3.22 17.79
CA LEU A 36 -7.67 -4.62 17.38
C LEU A 36 -9.07 -5.23 17.56
N ILE A 37 -9.75 -4.95 18.68
CA ILE A 37 -11.12 -5.40 18.93
C ILE A 37 -12.07 -4.84 17.86
N GLN A 38 -11.93 -3.56 17.51
CA GLN A 38 -12.75 -2.97 16.44
C GLN A 38 -12.48 -3.62 15.08
N ARG A 39 -11.22 -3.94 14.76
CA ARG A 39 -10.88 -4.65 13.52
C ARG A 39 -11.54 -6.03 13.48
N LEU A 40 -11.49 -6.77 14.59
CA LEU A 40 -12.15 -8.07 14.69
C LEU A 40 -13.67 -7.93 14.50
N LYS A 41 -14.29 -6.89 15.08
CA LYS A 41 -15.73 -6.62 14.96
C LYS A 41 -16.15 -6.27 13.54
N HIS A 42 -15.27 -5.60 12.78
CA HIS A 42 -15.50 -5.35 11.37
C HIS A 42 -15.35 -6.62 10.51
N ALA A 43 -14.46 -7.54 10.90
CA ALA A 43 -14.21 -8.78 10.15
C ALA A 43 -15.26 -9.87 10.44
N LYS A 44 -15.85 -9.90 11.64
CA LYS A 44 -16.71 -10.99 12.11
C LYS A 44 -17.90 -10.44 12.90
N LYS A 45 -19.10 -10.98 12.60
CA LYS A 45 -20.38 -10.57 13.23
C LYS A 45 -20.40 -10.77 14.75
N HIS A 46 -19.73 -11.82 15.25
CA HIS A 46 -19.61 -12.13 16.67
C HIS A 46 -18.14 -12.35 17.03
N VAL A 47 -17.56 -11.41 17.76
CA VAL A 47 -16.17 -11.48 18.24
C VAL A 47 -16.16 -11.95 19.68
N GLY A 48 -15.41 -13.01 19.95
CA GLY A 48 -15.12 -13.47 21.31
C GLY A 48 -13.70 -13.12 21.73
N TYR A 49 -13.43 -13.26 23.04
CA TYR A 49 -12.08 -13.05 23.58
C TYR A 49 -11.05 -14.00 22.95
N GLN A 50 -11.43 -15.23 22.60
CA GLN A 50 -10.54 -16.16 21.90
C GLN A 50 -10.05 -15.62 20.55
N ASP A 51 -10.88 -14.90 19.80
CA ASP A 51 -10.46 -14.26 18.53
C ASP A 51 -9.36 -13.22 18.78
N PHE A 52 -9.44 -12.49 19.91
CA PHE A 52 -8.44 -11.53 20.34
C PHE A 52 -7.13 -12.21 20.77
N VAL A 53 -7.21 -13.30 21.54
CA VAL A 53 -6.03 -14.10 21.94
C VAL A 53 -5.30 -14.65 20.72
N ILE A 54 -6.03 -15.20 19.74
CA ILE A 54 -5.45 -15.68 18.48
C ILE A 54 -4.77 -14.53 17.73
N ALA A 55 -5.41 -13.36 17.64
CA ALA A 55 -4.84 -12.19 16.97
C ALA A 55 -3.59 -11.63 17.69
N ARG A 56 -3.44 -11.89 19.00
CA ARG A 56 -2.27 -11.58 19.82
C ARG A 56 -1.26 -12.74 19.91
N LYS A 57 -1.39 -13.76 19.06
CA LYS A 57 -0.49 -14.94 19.07
C LYS A 57 -0.40 -15.63 20.44
N GLY A 58 -1.46 -15.56 21.24
CA GLY A 58 -1.51 -16.17 22.57
C GLY A 58 -1.08 -15.28 23.73
N GLU A 59 -0.59 -14.06 23.48
CA GLU A 59 -0.07 -13.14 24.51
C GLU A 59 -0.94 -11.87 24.64
N PRO A 60 -2.18 -11.98 25.15
CA PRO A 60 -3.04 -10.83 25.31
C PRO A 60 -2.58 -9.94 26.47
N GLU A 61 -2.48 -8.65 26.20
CA GLU A 61 -2.16 -7.62 27.18
C GLU A 61 -3.34 -7.27 28.11
N ILE A 62 -4.57 -7.64 27.73
CA ILE A 62 -5.78 -7.46 28.53
C ILE A 62 -6.53 -8.78 28.77
N GLY A 63 -7.18 -8.89 29.93
CA GLY A 63 -8.04 -10.02 30.27
C GLY A 63 -9.43 -9.95 29.62
N GLU A 64 -10.17 -11.06 29.69
CA GLU A 64 -11.50 -11.20 29.08
C GLU A 64 -12.51 -10.15 29.56
N GLN A 65 -12.49 -9.80 30.85
CA GLN A 65 -13.42 -8.81 31.40
C GLN A 65 -13.21 -7.42 30.79
N GLU A 66 -11.96 -7.02 30.58
CA GLU A 66 -11.64 -5.73 29.97
C GLU A 66 -11.93 -5.74 28.46
N PHE A 67 -11.65 -6.86 27.79
CA PHE A 67 -12.05 -7.07 26.40
C PHE A 67 -13.56 -6.83 26.19
N ARG A 68 -14.41 -7.41 27.06
CA ARG A 68 -15.87 -7.24 26.97
C ARG A 68 -16.28 -5.78 27.14
N ARG A 69 -15.68 -5.06 28.10
CA ARG A 69 -15.93 -3.62 28.31
C ARG A 69 -15.55 -2.79 27.09
N LEU A 70 -14.39 -3.06 26.50
CA LEU A 70 -13.92 -2.35 25.30
C LEU A 70 -14.80 -2.66 24.09
N LEU A 71 -15.23 -3.91 23.91
CA LEU A 71 -16.10 -4.33 22.80
C LEU A 71 -17.44 -3.58 22.78
N GLU A 72 -17.97 -3.23 23.96
CA GLU A 72 -19.19 -2.44 24.12
C GLU A 72 -18.98 -0.94 23.83
N ARG A 73 -17.76 -0.41 24.05
CA ARG A 73 -17.44 1.04 24.01
C ARG A 73 -16.39 1.40 22.96
N LEU A 74 -16.41 0.76 21.79
CA LEU A 74 -15.38 0.97 20.77
C LEU A 74 -15.45 2.39 20.17
N PRO A 75 -14.35 3.17 20.21
CA PRO A 75 -14.26 4.40 19.45
C PRO A 75 -14.16 4.09 17.94
N PRO A 76 -14.55 5.02 17.06
CA PRO A 76 -14.31 4.89 15.63
C PRO A 76 -12.82 5.06 15.34
N HIS A 77 -12.13 3.98 14.99
CA HIS A 77 -10.73 4.00 14.56
C HIS A 77 -10.55 3.55 13.10
N SER A 78 -9.60 4.21 12.42
CA SER A 78 -9.11 3.79 11.10
C SER A 78 -8.02 2.72 11.28
N HIS A 79 -8.24 1.52 10.75
CA HIS A 79 -7.28 0.41 10.78
C HIS A 79 -6.06 0.58 9.86
N HIS A 80 -5.91 1.77 9.31
CA HIS A 80 -4.92 2.14 8.31
C HIS A 80 -4.08 3.31 8.80
N ARG A 81 -2.75 3.17 8.65
CA ARG A 81 -1.79 4.25 8.82
C ARG A 81 -1.47 4.86 7.47
N ARG A 82 -1.29 6.18 7.43
CA ARG A 82 -0.79 6.88 6.24
C ARG A 82 0.71 7.06 6.36
N GLU A 83 1.42 6.72 5.29
CA GLU A 83 2.87 6.87 5.19
C GLU A 83 3.23 7.50 3.85
N TRP A 84 4.37 8.20 3.82
CA TRP A 84 4.94 8.71 2.58
C TRP A 84 6.02 7.73 2.11
N ILE A 85 5.84 7.17 0.92
CA ILE A 85 6.82 6.28 0.28
C ILE A 85 7.40 6.99 -0.94
N LEU A 86 8.72 6.94 -1.09
CA LEU A 86 9.39 7.40 -2.30
C LEU A 86 9.09 6.40 -3.42
N PHE A 87 8.27 6.81 -4.38
CA PHE A 87 7.91 6.02 -5.53
C PHE A 87 8.94 6.18 -6.64
N SER A 88 9.53 5.07 -7.06
CA SER A 88 10.43 4.95 -8.21
C SER A 88 9.96 3.76 -9.06
N PRO A 89 9.30 4.02 -10.21
CA PRO A 89 8.71 2.96 -11.01
C PRO A 89 9.78 2.07 -11.63
N SER A 90 9.52 0.76 -11.63
CA SER A 90 10.38 -0.27 -12.21
C SER A 90 9.61 -1.24 -13.11
N TRP A 91 8.28 -1.14 -13.13
CA TRP A 91 7.39 -2.02 -13.86
C TRP A 91 6.21 -1.28 -14.45
N ILE A 92 5.66 -1.80 -15.54
CA ILE A 92 4.46 -1.30 -16.20
C ILE A 92 3.49 -2.45 -16.47
N ASP A 93 2.19 -2.21 -16.27
CA ASP A 93 1.12 -3.17 -16.59
C ASP A 93 0.63 -3.00 -18.04
N PRO A 94 -0.28 -3.86 -18.55
CA PRO A 94 -0.77 -3.76 -19.93
C PRO A 94 -1.58 -2.48 -20.20
N ASP A 95 -2.10 -1.84 -19.16
CA ASP A 95 -2.85 -0.58 -19.23
C ASP A 95 -1.91 0.65 -19.23
N GLY A 96 -0.59 0.44 -19.17
CA GLY A 96 0.41 1.52 -19.13
C GLY A 96 0.59 2.17 -17.76
N ARG A 97 0.06 1.57 -16.69
CA ARG A 97 0.21 2.10 -15.33
C ARG A 97 1.54 1.69 -14.74
N HIS A 98 2.15 2.60 -14.00
CA HIS A 98 3.48 2.38 -13.43
C HIS A 98 3.40 1.78 -12.03
N TYR A 99 4.31 0.83 -11.76
CA TYR A 99 4.42 0.13 -10.50
C TYR A 99 5.86 0.09 -10.02
N GLN A 100 6.01 0.05 -8.70
CA GLN A 100 7.23 -0.26 -7.99
C GLN A 100 7.03 -1.56 -7.22
N LYS A 101 7.93 -2.52 -7.42
CA LYS A 101 7.99 -3.73 -6.59
C LYS A 101 8.59 -3.36 -5.23
N LEU A 102 7.85 -3.63 -4.16
CA LEU A 102 8.29 -3.33 -2.79
C LEU A 102 9.02 -4.52 -2.16
N TRP A 103 8.44 -5.71 -2.24
CA TRP A 103 9.04 -6.95 -1.74
C TRP A 103 8.41 -8.18 -2.41
N GLU A 104 9.08 -9.33 -2.28
CA GLU A 104 8.63 -10.66 -2.69
C GLU A 104 8.83 -11.62 -1.52
N GLU A 105 7.79 -12.36 -1.16
CA GLU A 105 7.82 -13.39 -0.14
C GLU A 105 7.07 -14.63 -0.63
N GLY A 106 7.79 -15.71 -0.90
CA GLY A 106 7.24 -16.92 -1.51
C GLY A 106 6.60 -16.62 -2.87
N ASP A 107 5.31 -16.91 -3.01
CA ASP A 107 4.54 -16.63 -4.21
C ASP A 107 3.89 -15.24 -4.20
N ASN A 108 4.01 -14.46 -3.12
CA ASN A 108 3.37 -13.15 -3.02
C ASN A 108 4.34 -12.01 -3.37
N ILE A 109 3.97 -11.20 -4.35
CA ILE A 109 4.69 -9.98 -4.71
C ILE A 109 3.86 -8.76 -4.31
N ARG A 110 4.46 -7.86 -3.54
CA ARG A 110 3.85 -6.58 -3.14
C ARG A 110 4.24 -5.47 -4.09
N LEU A 111 3.24 -4.75 -4.57
CA LEU A 111 3.38 -3.67 -5.53
C LEU A 111 2.81 -2.36 -5.00
N LEU A 112 3.50 -1.26 -5.30
CA LEU A 112 2.98 0.10 -5.17
C LEU A 112 2.70 0.64 -6.57
N ARG A 113 1.46 1.07 -6.81
CA ARG A 113 1.07 1.75 -8.04
C ARG A 113 1.31 3.25 -7.94
N GLU A 114 1.47 3.90 -9.09
CA GLU A 114 1.80 5.32 -9.20
C GLU A 114 0.78 6.30 -8.59
N ASP A 115 -0.44 5.84 -8.29
CA ASP A 115 -1.51 6.58 -7.61
C ASP A 115 -1.55 6.35 -6.09
N GLY A 116 -0.57 5.62 -5.54
CA GLY A 116 -0.46 5.35 -4.11
C GLY A 116 -1.22 4.11 -3.64
N ILE A 117 -1.84 3.36 -4.56
CA ILE A 117 -2.53 2.11 -4.23
C ILE A 117 -1.52 0.97 -4.07
N LEU A 118 -1.67 0.23 -2.97
CA LEU A 118 -0.91 -0.99 -2.72
C LEU A 118 -1.69 -2.20 -3.20
N GLY A 119 -1.02 -3.02 -4.01
CA GLY A 119 -1.54 -4.28 -4.51
C GLY A 119 -0.66 -5.45 -4.10
N GLN A 120 -1.20 -6.65 -4.27
CA GLN A 120 -0.44 -7.89 -4.22
C GLN A 120 -0.90 -8.79 -5.37
N CYS A 121 0.01 -9.58 -5.91
CA CYS A 121 -0.28 -10.57 -6.94
C CYS A 121 0.64 -11.78 -6.76
N SER A 122 0.28 -12.90 -7.38
CA SER A 122 1.14 -14.08 -7.41
C SER A 122 2.38 -13.82 -8.26
N ARG A 123 3.44 -14.60 -8.07
CA ARG A 123 4.63 -14.51 -8.93
C ARG A 123 4.33 -14.88 -10.38
N ALA A 124 3.43 -15.84 -10.57
CA ALA A 124 2.95 -16.24 -11.90
C ALA A 124 2.23 -15.08 -12.61
N ASP A 125 1.25 -14.46 -11.95
CA ASP A 125 0.52 -13.31 -12.51
C ASP A 125 1.47 -12.14 -12.77
N PHE A 126 2.41 -11.89 -11.85
CA PHE A 126 3.38 -10.82 -12.00
C PHE A 126 4.21 -10.97 -13.29
N SER A 127 4.69 -12.18 -13.55
CA SER A 127 5.54 -12.49 -14.71
C SER A 127 4.77 -12.40 -16.04
N ILE A 128 3.44 -12.57 -16.01
CA ILE A 128 2.58 -12.51 -17.19
C ILE A 128 2.13 -11.07 -17.46
N LEU A 129 1.74 -10.34 -16.42
CA LEU A 129 1.06 -9.05 -16.55
C LEU A 129 2.03 -7.87 -16.62
N PHE A 130 3.21 -7.97 -15.99
CA PHE A 130 4.10 -6.82 -15.83
C PHE A 130 5.34 -6.97 -16.70
N ARG A 131 5.75 -5.84 -17.28
CA ARG A 131 7.01 -5.72 -18.01
C ARG A 131 7.95 -4.75 -17.28
N PRO A 132 9.27 -4.97 -17.31
CA PRO A 132 10.22 -4.01 -16.77
C PRO A 132 10.01 -2.64 -17.43
N PHE A 133 10.03 -1.58 -16.62
CA PHE A 133 10.00 -0.21 -17.11
C PHE A 133 11.44 0.32 -17.14
N ASP A 134 11.92 0.66 -18.33
CA ASP A 134 13.18 1.38 -18.48
C ASP A 134 12.88 2.90 -18.58
N PRO A 135 13.26 3.70 -17.55
CA PRO A 135 13.09 5.15 -17.59
C PRO A 135 13.90 5.83 -18.70
N GLU A 136 14.91 5.16 -19.28
CA GLU A 136 15.71 5.68 -20.40
C GLU A 136 15.09 5.38 -21.78
N GLU A 137 14.39 4.26 -21.96
CA GLU A 137 13.72 3.93 -23.24
C GLU A 137 12.59 4.91 -23.57
N SER A 138 11.92 5.44 -22.53
CA SER A 138 10.87 6.46 -22.69
C SER A 138 11.40 7.78 -23.30
N GLY A 139 12.72 7.99 -23.32
CA GLY A 139 13.37 9.16 -23.94
C GLY A 139 13.97 8.91 -25.33
N ARG A 140 14.03 7.66 -25.82
CA ARG A 140 14.78 7.32 -27.05
C ARG A 140 13.90 7.08 -28.29
N ASN A 141 12.58 6.97 -28.15
CA ASN A 141 11.67 6.61 -29.26
C ASN A 141 11.22 7.77 -30.18
N LEU A 142 12.08 8.77 -30.46
CA LEU A 142 11.79 9.84 -31.44
C LEU A 142 13.01 10.25 -32.27
N THR A 143 13.72 9.29 -32.86
CA THR A 143 14.61 9.54 -34.01
C THR A 143 14.41 8.47 -35.08
N ARG A 144 13.25 8.48 -35.73
CA ARG A 144 13.08 7.96 -37.09
C ARG A 144 12.10 8.81 -37.86
#